data_AF-A0A098MDM7-F1
#
_entry.id   AF-A0A098MDM7-F1
#
_cell.length_a   1.000
_cell.length_b   1.000
_cell.length_c   1.000
_cell.angle_alpha   90.00
_cell.angle_beta   90.00
_cell.angle_gamma   90.00
#
_symmetry.space_group_name_H-M   'P 1'
#
loop_
_entity.id
_entity.type
_entity.pdbx_description
1 polymer ?
#
loop_
_entity_poly.entity_id
_entity_poly.type
_entity_poly.pdbx_seq_one_letter_code
_entity_poly.pdbx_strand_id
1 'polypeptide(L)'
;MTIKFRITNKHSALIAALQAGAARDFAVAKSRRQFKHEKSTKKAYVPGNLGPSVVATAIKKEFGTILSRKERKALPIFIAFLSHQ
;
A
#
# COMPACT_ATOMS: atom_id res chain seq x y z
N MET A 1 -29.91 -2.95 -14.52
CA MET A 1 -30.02 -3.64 -15.82
C MET A 1 -29.45 -5.04 -15.69
N THR A 2 -30.29 -6.07 -15.77
CA THR A 2 -29.85 -7.48 -15.82
C THR A 2 -29.70 -7.88 -17.29
N ILE A 3 -28.46 -8.07 -17.75
CA ILE A 3 -28.17 -8.52 -19.12
C ILE A 3 -28.60 -9.99 -19.22
N LYS A 4 -29.65 -10.27 -19.97
CA LYS A 4 -30.08 -11.64 -20.30
C LYS A 4 -29.29 -12.11 -21.52
N PHE A 5 -28.28 -12.96 -21.30
CA PHE A 5 -27.59 -13.62 -22.41
C PHE A 5 -28.55 -14.60 -23.10
N ARG A 6 -28.85 -14.34 -24.37
CA ARG A 6 -29.66 -15.24 -25.20
C ARG A 6 -28.74 -16.33 -25.75
N ILE A 7 -28.74 -17.50 -25.11
CA ILE A 7 -27.94 -18.62 -25.57
C ILE A 7 -28.70 -19.33 -26.71
N THR A 8 -28.28 -19.08 -27.94
CA THR A 8 -28.92 -19.62 -29.15
C THR A 8 -28.57 -21.08 -29.41
N ASN A 9 -27.43 -21.55 -28.90
CA ASN A 9 -26.94 -22.91 -29.08
C ASN A 9 -26.90 -23.66 -27.74
N LYS A 10 -27.81 -24.62 -27.57
CA LYS A 10 -27.98 -25.39 -26.33
C LYS A 10 -26.72 -26.17 -25.94
N HIS A 11 -25.93 -26.62 -26.93
CA HIS A 11 -24.70 -27.37 -26.70
C HIS A 11 -23.61 -26.49 -26.07
N SER A 12 -23.39 -25.29 -26.60
CA SER A 12 -22.43 -24.35 -26.00
C SER A 12 -22.87 -23.87 -24.62
N ALA A 13 -24.19 -23.74 -24.41
CA ALA A 13 -24.76 -23.44 -23.09
C ALA A 13 -24.36 -24.50 -22.05
N LEU A 14 -24.49 -25.77 -22.43
CA LEU A 14 -24.19 -26.90 -21.56
C LEU A 14 -22.69 -26.97 -21.24
N ILE A 15 -21.82 -26.80 -22.23
CA ILE A 15 -20.36 -26.78 -22.04
C ILE A 15 -19.96 -25.66 -21.06
N ALA A 16 -20.48 -24.45 -21.27
CA ALA A 16 -20.18 -23.32 -20.39
C ALA A 16 -20.67 -23.56 -18.95
N ALA A 17 -21.86 -24.17 -18.79
CA ALA A 17 -22.39 -24.51 -17.48
C ALA A 17 -21.52 -25.56 -16.76
N LEU A 18 -21.05 -26.59 -17.47
CA LEU A 18 -20.16 -27.61 -16.90
C LEU A 18 -18.80 -27.02 -16.49
N GLN A 19 -18.23 -26.15 -17.32
CA GLN A 19 -16.98 -25.45 -17.00
C GLN A 19 -17.13 -24.53 -15.79
N ALA A 20 -18.23 -23.79 -15.71
CA ALA A 20 -18.53 -22.92 -14.56
C ALA A 20 -18.73 -23.72 -13.26
N GLY A 21 -19.39 -24.88 -13.34
CA GLY A 21 -19.55 -25.81 -12.21
C GLY A 21 -18.19 -26.31 -11.71
N ALA A 22 -17.36 -26.84 -12.61
CA ALA A 22 -16.03 -27.33 -12.27
C ALA A 22 -15.13 -26.23 -11.68
N ALA A 23 -15.19 -25.01 -12.22
CA ALA A 23 -14.44 -23.87 -11.71
C ALA A 23 -14.87 -23.48 -10.28
N ARG A 24 -16.18 -23.49 -10.00
CA ARG A 24 -16.74 -23.24 -8.66
C ARG A 24 -16.28 -24.29 -7.66
N ASP A 25 -16.37 -25.57 -8.01
CA ASP A 25 -16.00 -26.67 -7.13
C ASP A 25 -14.51 -26.64 -6.80
N PHE A 26 -13.67 -26.33 -7.78
CA PHE A 26 -12.24 -26.13 -7.58
C PHE A 26 -11.93 -24.93 -6.67
N ALA A 27 -12.65 -23.82 -6.83
CA ALA A 27 -12.51 -22.65 -5.96
C ALA A 27 -12.92 -22.96 -4.50
N VAL A 28 -14.01 -23.71 -4.30
CA VAL A 28 -14.45 -24.16 -2.97
C VAL A 28 -13.44 -25.13 -2.35
N ALA A 29 -12.89 -26.04 -3.15
CA ALA A 29 -11.83 -26.94 -2.68
C ALA A 29 -10.57 -26.16 -2.27
N LYS A 30 -10.19 -25.12 -3.03
CA LYS A 30 -9.06 -24.24 -2.68
C LYS A 30 -9.31 -23.36 -1.47
N SER A 31 -10.51 -22.81 -1.29
CA SER A 31 -10.83 -21.99 -0.12
C SER A 31 -10.80 -22.82 1.16
N ARG A 32 -11.25 -24.07 1.12
CA ARG A 32 -11.10 -25.03 2.23
C ARG A 32 -9.65 -25.44 2.50
N ARG A 33 -8.77 -25.29 1.50
CA ARG A 33 -7.32 -25.53 1.59
C ARG A 33 -6.51 -24.27 1.88
N GLN A 34 -7.13 -23.12 2.22
CA GLN A 34 -6.37 -22.02 2.81
C GLN A 34 -5.78 -22.52 4.13
N PHE A 35 -4.54 -22.99 4.05
CA PHE A 35 -3.70 -23.26 5.18
C PHE A 35 -3.79 -22.04 6.07
N LYS A 36 -4.31 -22.21 7.30
CA LYS A 36 -4.16 -21.16 8.31
C LYS A 36 -2.66 -20.87 8.36
N HIS A 37 -2.26 -19.68 7.92
CA HIS A 37 -0.86 -19.30 8.00
C HIS A 37 -0.45 -19.48 9.45
N GLU A 38 0.63 -20.23 9.67
CA GLU A 38 1.19 -20.38 11.00
C GLU A 38 1.41 -19.00 11.59
N LYS A 39 1.06 -18.85 12.87
CA LYS A 39 1.17 -17.55 13.54
C LYS A 39 2.63 -17.11 13.45
N SER A 40 2.87 -15.96 12.83
CA SER A 40 4.22 -15.42 12.65
C SER A 40 4.95 -15.39 13.99
N THR A 41 6.11 -16.04 14.06
CA THR A 41 7.00 -16.03 15.23
C THR A 41 7.76 -14.72 15.36
N LYS A 42 7.67 -13.82 14.37
CA LYS A 42 8.32 -12.52 14.41
C LYS A 42 7.70 -11.66 15.51
N LYS A 43 8.54 -11.18 16.42
CA LYS A 43 8.14 -10.18 17.43
C LYS A 43 7.61 -8.94 16.71
N ALA A 44 6.48 -8.41 17.17
CA ALA A 44 5.98 -7.13 16.69
C ALA A 44 7.02 -6.05 16.98
N TYR A 45 7.16 -5.09 16.05
CA TYR A 45 8.04 -3.95 16.26
C TYR A 45 7.55 -3.16 17.48
N VAL A 46 8.40 -3.07 18.50
CA VAL A 46 8.18 -2.19 19.65
C VAL A 46 8.98 -0.93 19.37
N PRO A 47 8.34 0.22 19.15
CA PRO A 47 9.08 1.47 19.05
C PRO A 47 9.87 1.69 20.34
N GLY A 48 11.16 1.97 20.22
CA GLY A 48 11.98 2.33 21.39
C GLY A 48 11.46 3.61 22.06
N ASN A 49 11.83 3.82 23.33
CA ASN A 49 11.39 4.97 24.14
C ASN A 49 11.79 6.35 23.58
N LEU A 50 12.62 6.40 22.55
CA LEU A 50 12.98 7.64 21.86
C LEU A 50 11.99 7.85 20.71
N GLY A 51 10.92 8.58 21.00
CA GLY A 51 9.99 9.03 19.97
C GLY A 51 10.71 9.83 18.87
N PRO A 52 10.14 9.93 17.66
CA PRO A 52 10.70 10.71 16.56
C PRO A 52 11.01 12.16 16.96
N SER A 53 10.29 12.69 17.95
CA SER A 53 10.55 13.98 18.59
C SER A 53 11.90 14.07 19.28
N VAL A 54 12.35 13.01 19.98
CA VAL A 54 13.64 13.00 20.70
C VAL A 54 14.80 12.93 19.73
N VAL A 55 14.70 12.10 18.69
CA VAL A 55 15.70 12.05 17.60
C VAL A 55 15.77 13.38 16.87
N ALA A 56 14.63 13.99 16.54
CA ALA A 56 14.58 15.32 15.92
C ALA A 56 15.19 16.42 16.82
N THR A 57 14.99 16.33 18.14
CA THR A 57 15.57 17.27 19.12
C THR A 57 17.08 17.09 19.25
N ALA A 58 17.58 15.84 19.24
CA ALA A 58 19.01 15.55 19.24
C ALA A 58 19.70 16.05 17.97
N ILE A 59 19.12 15.79 16.80
CA ILE A 59 19.63 16.29 15.50
C ILE A 59 19.64 17.83 15.48
N LYS A 60 18.59 18.48 15.99
CA LYS A 60 18.51 19.94 16.09
C LYS A 60 19.57 20.53 17.04
N LYS A 61 19.95 19.79 18.08
CA LYS A 61 20.97 20.20 19.05
C LYS A 61 22.39 20.02 18.50
N GLU A 62 22.65 18.96 17.76
CA GLU A 62 23.97 18.65 17.19
C GLU A 62 24.27 19.43 15.90
N PHE A 63 23.27 19.62 15.03
CA PHE A 63 23.45 20.19 13.70
C PHE A 63 22.76 21.56 13.51
N GLY A 64 22.16 22.11 14.58
CA GLY A 64 21.39 23.36 14.55
C GLY A 64 19.99 23.22 13.95
N THR A 65 19.26 24.33 13.82
CA THR A 65 17.95 24.36 13.16
C THR A 65 18.07 23.95 11.69
N ILE A 66 17.60 22.75 11.35
CA ILE A 66 17.36 22.37 9.97
C ILE A 66 16.21 23.22 9.45
N LEU A 67 16.55 24.32 8.76
CA LEU A 67 15.57 25.21 8.16
C LEU A 67 14.73 24.45 7.13
N SER A 68 13.42 24.58 7.23
CA SER A 68 12.51 24.06 6.22
C SER A 68 12.80 24.73 4.86
N ARG A 69 12.38 24.10 3.75
CA ARG A 69 12.59 24.68 2.40
C ARG A 69 12.05 26.11 2.29
N LYS A 70 10.94 26.40 2.99
CA LYS A 70 10.31 27.72 3.03
C LYS A 70 11.18 28.74 3.77
N GLU A 71 11.74 28.35 4.91
CA GLU A 71 12.65 29.19 5.70
C GLU A 71 13.97 29.47 4.97
N ARG A 72 14.53 28.47 4.26
CA ARG A 72 15.76 28.67 3.45
C ARG A 72 15.58 29.69 2.34
N LYS A 73 14.40 29.72 1.70
CA LYS A 73 14.08 30.70 0.65
C LYS A 73 13.90 32.14 1.18
N ALA A 74 13.56 32.29 2.46
CA ALA A 74 13.39 33.59 3.10
C ALA A 74 14.71 34.21 3.59
N LEU A 75 15.83 33.48 3.50
CA LEU A 75 17.13 34.01 3.89
C LEU A 75 17.61 35.07 2.88
N PRO A 76 18.18 36.20 3.35
CA PRO A 76 18.59 37.30 2.49
C PRO A 76 19.66 36.91 1.47
N ILE A 77 20.49 35.91 1.79
CA ILE A 77 21.51 35.35 0.89
C ILE A 77 20.87 34.74 -0.37
N PHE A 78 19.72 34.08 -0.22
CA PHE A 78 19.03 33.44 -1.35
C PHE A 78 18.24 34.46 -2.19
N ILE A 79 17.74 35.52 -1.55
CA ILE A 79 17.07 36.64 -2.23
C ILE A 79 18.08 37.42 -3.09
N ALA A 80 19.26 37.72 -2.56
CA ALA A 80 20.33 38.41 -3.28
C ALA A 80 20.85 37.63 -4.50
N PHE A 81 20.91 36.30 -4.42
CA PHE A 81 21.27 35.45 -5.55
C PHE A 81 20.22 35.44 -6.66
N LEU A 82 18.93 35.55 -6.32
CA LEU A 82 17.83 35.58 -7.29
C LEU A 82 17.58 36.96 -7.90
N SER A 83 18.01 38.04 -7.24
CA SER A 83 17.91 39.42 -7.78
C SER A 83 19.02 39.79 -8.76
N HIS A 84 20.04 38.94 -8.90
CA HIS A 84 21.17 39.12 -9.83
C HIS A 84 21.13 38.17 -11.03
N GLN A 85 20.02 37.44 -11.23
CA GLN A 85 19.67 36.79 -12.51
C GLN A 85 18.69 37.67 -13.29
#